data_AF-A0A8D6UUN7-F1
#
_entry.id   AF-A0A8D6UUN7-F1
#
_cell.length_a   1.000
_cell.length_b   1.000
_cell.length_c   1.000
_cell.angle_alpha   90.00
_cell.angle_beta   90.00
_cell.angle_gamma   90.00
#
_symmetry.space_group_name_H-M   'P 1'
#
loop_
_entity.id
_entity.type
_entity.pdbx_description
1 polymer ?
#
loop_
_entity_poly.entity_id
_entity_poly.type
_entity_poly.pdbx_seq_one_letter_code
_entity_poly.pdbx_strand_id
1 'polypeptide(L)'
;MEGFAQELAPLGVRSLLVEPGMLRTDFMDGKSASFGSIDIPDYAEAIAQYRAFVDGANGNQPGDPKLLAARIVVLASQDEVPARLVFGDDARQWASAKIDQLRQEIAQAADRG
;
A
#
# COMPACT_ATOMS: atom_id res chain seq x y z
N MET A 1 -13.86 1.90 -2.24
CA MET A 1 -14.17 0.97 -1.13
C MET A 1 -14.91 1.63 0.01
N GLU A 2 -14.51 2.84 0.45
CA GLU A 2 -15.19 3.51 1.59
C GLU A 2 -16.68 3.80 1.33
N GLY A 3 -17.06 4.25 0.13
CA GLY A 3 -18.49 4.38 -0.23
C GLY A 3 -19.24 3.05 -0.20
N PHE A 4 -18.63 2.00 -0.75
CA PHE A 4 -19.21 0.65 -0.76
C PHE A 4 -19.40 0.06 0.64
N ALA A 5 -18.50 0.39 1.58
CA ALA A 5 -18.64 -0.03 2.98
C ALA A 5 -19.92 0.51 3.63
N GLN A 6 -20.31 1.75 3.30
CA GLN A 6 -21.53 2.37 3.82
C GLN A 6 -22.78 1.73 3.23
N GLU A 7 -22.76 1.36 1.95
CA GLU A 7 -23.86 0.69 1.26
C GLU A 7 -24.12 -0.73 1.81
N LEU A 8 -23.07 -1.43 2.25
CA LEU A 8 -23.15 -2.79 2.80
C LEU A 8 -23.55 -2.85 4.27
N ALA A 9 -23.36 -1.77 5.03
CA ALA A 9 -23.61 -1.73 6.46
C ALA A 9 -25.06 -2.13 6.86
N PRO A 10 -26.12 -1.70 6.16
CA PRO A 10 -27.50 -2.15 6.45
C PRO A 10 -27.73 -3.65 6.27
N LEU A 11 -26.88 -4.33 5.49
CA LEU A 11 -26.95 -5.77 5.25
C LEU A 11 -26.16 -6.57 6.30
N GLY A 12 -25.55 -5.90 7.28
CA GLY A 12 -24.69 -6.54 8.28
C GLY A 12 -23.33 -7.00 7.73
N VAL A 13 -22.95 -6.55 6.54
CA VAL A 13 -21.66 -6.89 5.91
C VAL A 13 -20.64 -5.80 6.21
N ARG A 14 -19.44 -6.20 6.62
CA ARG A 14 -18.33 -5.32 6.97
C ARG A 14 -17.19 -5.49 5.98
N SER A 15 -16.45 -4.42 5.73
CA SER A 15 -15.27 -4.42 4.85
C SER A 15 -14.06 -3.84 5.57
N LEU A 16 -12.89 -4.42 5.32
CA LEU A 16 -11.60 -3.94 5.77
C LEU A 16 -10.69 -3.77 4.55
N LEU A 17 -10.14 -2.58 4.35
CA LEU A 17 -9.08 -2.38 3.38
C LEU A 17 -7.73 -2.75 4.01
N VAL A 18 -6.96 -3.62 3.36
CA VAL A 18 -5.63 -4.01 3.81
C VAL A 18 -4.59 -3.39 2.89
N GLU A 19 -3.73 -2.56 3.46
CA GLU A 19 -2.71 -1.77 2.74
C GLU A 19 -1.33 -2.12 3.30
N PRO A 20 -0.73 -3.24 2.85
CA PRO A 20 0.58 -3.62 3.31
C PRO A 20 1.68 -2.81 2.62
N GLY A 21 2.80 -2.69 3.31
CA GLY A 21 4.06 -2.29 2.71
C GLY A 21 4.69 -3.43 1.93
N MET A 22 6.01 -3.41 1.83
CA MET A 22 6.78 -4.46 1.18
C MET A 22 6.67 -5.76 1.98
N LEU A 23 6.04 -6.77 1.38
CA LEU A 23 5.89 -8.11 1.95
C LEU A 23 6.80 -9.11 1.27
N ARG A 24 7.45 -9.94 2.08
CA ARG A 24 8.35 -11.00 1.62
C ARG A 24 7.55 -12.19 1.08
N THR A 25 7.14 -12.03 -0.17
CA THR A 25 6.43 -13.00 -1.01
C THR A 25 7.16 -13.10 -2.35
N ASP A 26 6.79 -14.06 -3.18
CA ASP A 26 7.34 -14.19 -4.54
C ASP A 26 6.76 -13.14 -5.51
N PHE A 27 6.04 -12.11 -5.02
CA PHE A 27 5.41 -11.10 -5.87
C PHE A 27 6.41 -10.31 -6.72
N MET A 28 7.59 -10.00 -6.16
CA MET A 28 8.67 -9.29 -6.85
C MET A 28 9.59 -10.22 -7.66
N ASP A 29 9.38 -11.53 -7.60
CA ASP A 29 10.13 -12.48 -8.41
C ASP A 29 9.83 -12.29 -9.90
N GLY A 30 10.82 -12.48 -10.78
CA GLY A 30 10.65 -12.32 -12.23
C GLY A 30 9.65 -13.28 -12.88
N LYS A 31 9.16 -14.30 -12.15
CA LYS A 31 8.05 -15.15 -12.58
C LYS A 31 6.67 -14.55 -12.28
N SER A 32 6.59 -13.56 -11.39
CA SER A 32 5.36 -12.86 -10.97
C SER A 32 5.34 -11.41 -11.45
N ALA A 33 6.40 -10.66 -11.18
CA ALA A 33 6.59 -9.30 -11.64
C ALA A 33 7.11 -9.29 -13.08
N SER A 34 6.46 -8.51 -13.93
CA SER A 34 6.90 -8.28 -15.31
C SER A 34 7.13 -6.79 -15.54
N PHE A 35 8.15 -6.48 -16.33
CA PHE A 35 8.42 -5.11 -16.75
C PHE A 35 7.84 -4.88 -18.15
N GLY A 36 7.50 -3.63 -18.44
CA GLY A 36 7.14 -3.22 -19.79
C GLY A 36 8.28 -3.50 -20.79
N SER A 37 7.90 -3.76 -22.03
CA SER A 37 8.82 -4.09 -23.13
C SER A 37 9.17 -2.90 -24.03
N ILE A 38 8.64 -1.72 -23.72
CA ILE A 38 8.89 -0.49 -24.49
C ILE A 38 9.97 0.30 -23.77
N ASP A 39 11.09 0.49 -24.45
CA ASP A 39 12.16 1.36 -23.97
C ASP A 39 11.97 2.77 -24.52
N ILE A 40 11.94 3.75 -23.62
CA ILE A 40 11.91 5.17 -23.96
C ILE A 40 13.21 5.78 -23.44
N PRO A 41 14.08 6.32 -24.32
CA PRO A 41 15.40 6.81 -23.92
C PRO A 41 15.36 7.81 -22.76
N ASP A 42 14.38 8.72 -22.76
CA ASP A 42 14.22 9.74 -21.72
C ASP A 42 13.95 9.16 -20.31
N TYR A 43 13.50 7.90 -20.22
CA TYR A 43 13.21 7.21 -18.97
C TYR A 43 14.25 6.15 -18.60
N ALA A 44 15.32 6.01 -19.38
CA ALA A 44 16.28 4.92 -19.21
C ALA A 44 16.90 4.87 -17.80
N GLU A 45 17.28 6.03 -17.26
CA GLU A 45 17.85 6.12 -15.91
C GLU A 45 16.84 5.72 -14.83
N ALA A 46 15.62 6.27 -14.88
CA ALA A 46 14.59 5.99 -13.90
C ALA A 46 14.20 4.50 -13.89
N ILE A 47 14.09 3.88 -15.07
CA ILE A 47 13.80 2.45 -15.20
C ILE A 47 14.97 1.60 -14.68
N ALA A 48 16.21 1.97 -14.95
CA ALA A 48 17.38 1.25 -14.43
C ALA A 48 17.41 1.29 -12.89
N GLN A 49 17.17 2.46 -12.29
CA GLN A 49 17.09 2.60 -10.83
C GLN A 49 15.94 1.76 -10.24
N TYR A 50 14.76 1.78 -10.88
CA TYR A 50 13.62 1.00 -10.41
C TYR A 50 13.86 -0.51 -10.50
N ARG A 51 14.45 -1.00 -11.58
CA ARG A 51 14.82 -2.41 -11.72
C ARG A 51 15.80 -2.84 -10.63
N ALA A 52 16.85 -2.05 -10.40
CA ALA A 52 17.82 -2.31 -9.34
C ALA A 52 17.16 -2.35 -7.94
N PHE A 53 16.19 -1.46 -7.68
CA PHE A 53 15.40 -1.50 -6.46
C PHE A 53 14.58 -2.79 -6.32
N VAL A 54 13.85 -3.20 -7.36
CA VAL A 54 13.04 -4.42 -7.34
C VAL A 54 13.92 -5.65 -7.12
N ASP A 55 15.03 -5.77 -7.85
CA ASP A 55 15.96 -6.89 -7.73
C ASP A 55 16.59 -6.96 -6.33
N GLY A 56 16.98 -5.81 -5.76
CA GLY A 56 17.54 -5.75 -4.40
C GLY A 56 16.51 -6.00 -3.31
N ALA A 57 15.25 -5.62 -3.54
CA ALA A 57 14.14 -5.81 -2.62
C ALA A 57 13.61 -7.25 -2.59
N ASN A 58 13.68 -7.97 -3.71
CA ASN A 58 13.14 -9.32 -3.82
C ASN A 58 13.77 -10.27 -2.79
N GLY A 59 12.94 -10.89 -1.95
CA GLY A 59 13.37 -11.74 -0.83
C GLY A 59 13.85 -10.99 0.41
N ASN A 60 14.16 -9.70 0.30
CA ASN A 60 14.66 -8.83 1.38
C ASN A 60 13.58 -7.88 1.94
N GLN A 61 12.33 -8.04 1.51
CA GLN A 61 11.24 -7.20 2.01
C GLN A 61 11.08 -7.37 3.53
N PRO A 62 10.87 -6.28 4.29
CA PRO A 62 10.81 -6.31 5.75
C PRO A 62 9.54 -6.97 6.29
N GLY A 63 8.42 -6.92 5.54
CA GLY A 63 7.14 -7.43 5.99
C GLY A 63 7.03 -8.95 5.92
N ASP A 64 6.54 -9.57 7.01
CA ASP A 64 6.23 -11.00 7.04
C ASP A 64 4.74 -11.24 6.66
N PRO A 65 4.45 -11.97 5.57
CA PRO A 65 3.07 -12.30 5.17
C PRO A 65 2.31 -13.11 6.22
N LYS A 66 2.98 -13.92 7.06
CA LYS A 66 2.33 -14.67 8.14
C LYS A 66 1.81 -13.74 9.24
N LEU A 67 2.57 -12.70 9.57
CA LEU A 67 2.16 -11.71 10.56
C LEU A 67 0.97 -10.88 10.04
N LEU A 68 0.98 -10.52 8.75
CA LEU A 68 -0.17 -9.85 8.14
C LEU A 68 -1.40 -10.75 8.16
N ALA A 69 -1.28 -12.00 7.73
CA ALA A 69 -2.40 -12.94 7.72
C ALA A 69 -3.00 -13.13 9.12
N ALA A 70 -2.16 -13.31 10.15
CA ALA A 70 -2.60 -13.39 11.53
C ALA A 70 -3.35 -12.12 11.97
N ARG A 71 -2.87 -10.94 11.58
CA ARG A 71 -3.53 -9.67 11.89
C ARG A 71 -4.90 -9.54 11.22
N ILE A 72 -5.03 -9.96 9.96
CA ILE A 72 -6.31 -9.96 9.24
C ILE A 72 -7.33 -10.85 9.96
N VAL A 73 -6.94 -12.07 10.35
CA VAL A 73 -7.83 -13.00 11.07
C VAL A 73 -8.31 -12.41 12.39
N VAL A 74 -7.39 -11.80 13.17
CA VAL A 74 -7.75 -11.15 14.43
C VAL A 74 -8.77 -10.04 14.21
N LEU A 75 -8.54 -9.15 13.23
CA LEU A 75 -9.50 -8.07 12.94
C LEU A 75 -10.84 -8.62 12.48
N ALA A 76 -10.86 -9.62 11.59
CA ALA A 76 -12.11 -10.22 11.11
C ALA A 76 -12.98 -10.82 12.23
N SER A 77 -12.38 -11.23 13.35
CA SER A 77 -13.07 -11.76 14.53
C SER A 77 -13.59 -10.72 15.52
N GLN A 78 -13.27 -9.44 15.35
CA GLN A 78 -13.74 -8.36 16.23
C GLN A 78 -15.10 -7.83 15.74
N ASP A 79 -15.89 -7.23 16.63
CA ASP A 79 -17.18 -6.60 16.31
C ASP A 79 -17.02 -5.19 15.72
N GLU A 80 -16.00 -4.47 16.18
CA GLU A 80 -15.58 -3.19 15.62
C GLU A 80 -14.21 -3.35 14.95
N VAL A 81 -14.17 -3.03 13.65
CA VAL A 81 -12.94 -3.08 12.86
C VAL A 81 -12.66 -1.71 12.26
N PRO A 82 -11.39 -1.29 12.19
CA PRO A 82 -11.04 -0.09 11.45
C PRO A 82 -11.39 -0.27 9.97
N ALA A 83 -11.71 0.82 9.28
CA ALA A 83 -11.97 0.76 7.83
C ALA A 83 -10.71 0.37 7.03
N ARG A 84 -9.52 0.67 7.55
CA ARG A 84 -8.23 0.44 6.90
C ARG A 84 -7.21 -0.14 7.88
N LEU A 85 -6.40 -1.09 7.40
CA LEU A 85 -5.22 -1.61 8.06
C LEU A 85 -4.00 -1.26 7.22
N VAL A 86 -3.21 -0.28 7.65
CA VAL A 86 -1.89 0.02 7.08
C VAL A 86 -0.84 -0.82 7.81
N PHE A 87 -0.28 -1.81 7.12
CA PHE A 87 0.56 -2.84 7.74
C PHE A 87 2.02 -2.75 7.28
N GLY A 88 2.93 -2.58 8.24
CA GLY A 88 4.36 -2.37 7.99
C GLY A 88 4.79 -0.96 8.40
N ASP A 89 6.01 -0.82 8.91
CA ASP A 89 6.57 0.49 9.29
C ASP A 89 6.79 1.38 8.07
N ASP A 90 7.27 0.79 6.97
CA ASP A 90 7.41 1.42 5.67
C ASP A 90 6.07 1.98 5.15
N ALA A 91 5.01 1.17 5.16
CA ALA A 91 3.68 1.58 4.73
C ALA A 91 3.14 2.74 5.58
N ARG A 92 3.29 2.64 6.91
CA ARG A 92 2.87 3.71 7.82
C ARG A 92 3.68 4.98 7.61
N GLN A 93 4.98 4.88 7.37
CA GLN A 93 5.83 6.03 7.07
C GLN A 93 5.37 6.72 5.77
N TRP A 94 5.15 5.96 4.70
CA TRP A 94 4.68 6.53 3.42
C TRP A 94 3.29 7.14 3.54
N ALA A 95 2.36 6.47 4.22
CA ALA A 95 1.02 6.99 4.45
C ALA A 95 1.05 8.30 5.24
N SER A 96 1.80 8.35 6.36
CA SER A 96 1.96 9.56 7.17
C SER A 96 2.58 10.70 6.37
N ALA A 97 3.65 10.43 5.62
CA ALA A 97 4.29 11.44 4.77
C ALA A 97 3.31 12.02 3.74
N LYS A 98 2.48 11.18 3.11
CA LYS A 98 1.48 11.65 2.15
C LYS A 98 0.36 12.45 2.81
N ILE A 99 -0.09 12.05 4.00
CA ILE A 99 -1.07 12.80 4.79
C ILE A 99 -0.52 14.19 5.13
N ASP A 100 0.73 14.27 5.57
CA ASP A 100 1.36 15.53 5.93
C ASP A 100 1.54 16.44 4.72
N GLN A 101 1.97 15.89 3.58
CA GLN A 101 2.04 16.63 2.32
C GLN A 101 0.67 17.18 1.92
N LEU A 102 -0.38 16.34 1.95
CA LEU A 102 -1.73 16.78 1.57
C LEU A 102 -2.24 17.88 2.51
N ARG A 103 -1.98 17.77 3.81
CA ARG A 103 -2.32 18.81 4.78
C ARG A 103 -1.63 20.14 4.44
N GLN A 104 -0.36 20.09 4.05
CA GLN A 104 0.39 21.28 3.62
C GLN A 104 -0.18 21.89 2.35
N GLU A 105 -0.49 21.08 1.33
CA GLU A 105 -1.08 21.54 0.07
C GLU A 105 -2.44 22.23 0.30
N ILE A 106 -3.30 21.67 1.15
CA ILE A 106 -4.59 22.27 1.53
C ILE A 106 -4.37 23.63 2.21
N ALA A 107 -3.45 23.70 3.17
CA ALA A 107 -3.15 24.94 3.88
C ALA A 107 -2.61 26.03 2.92
N GLN A 108 -1.73 25.66 1.98
CA GLN A 108 -1.20 26.58 0.97
C GLN A 108 -2.29 27.06 -0.01
N ALA A 109 -3.23 26.19 -0.36
CA ALA A 109 -4.32 26.53 -1.28
C ALA A 109 -5.43 27.39 -0.63
N ALA A 110 -5.52 27.38 0.70
CA ALA A 110 -6.57 28.09 1.45
C ALA A 110 -6.51 29.63 1.34
N ASP A 111 -5.36 30.21 0.94
CA ASP A 111 -5.19 31.67 0.75
C ASP A 111 -5.65 32.19 -0.63
N ARG A 112 -6.52 31.46 -1.34
CA ARG A 112 -7.05 31.87 -2.66
C ARG A 112 -8.58 31.88 -2.74
N GLY A 113 -9.23 32.46 -1.72
CA GLY A 113 -10.68 32.73 -1.69
C GLY A 113 -10.99 34.01 -0.96
#